data_AF-A0AAD8EA22-F1
#
_entry.id   AF-A0AAD8EA22-F1
#
_cell.length_a   1.000
_cell.length_b   1.000
_cell.length_c   1.000
_cell.angle_alpha   90.00
_cell.angle_beta   90.00
_cell.angle_gamma   90.00
#
_symmetry.space_group_name_H-M   'P 1'
#
loop_
_entity.id
_entity.type
_entity.pdbx_description
1 polymer ?
#
loop_
_entity_poly.entity_id
_entity_poly.type
_entity_poly.pdbx_seq_one_letter_code
_entity_poly.pdbx_strand_id
1 'polypeptide(L)'
;MLTLEEELERKPRYFRTSSEHSPIEQHRQKKIVIITGVTMLVLIIVSLSWELPFLLNNNEEEKVNVEVEPPPSTSKEGFYLRAALSADSTVCPPIGRRILEKGGSAVDAAIAVLFCQGVADPHRSGIGGGMYMLIYQREKRSAVSIDARESAPSLAHADMFQENRNGSFKGGMSIAVPGELLGLWEAHKRFGVIPWKNWWNHPYIYPVQEMFTNPNTGEVLKSGDIMKNHRLGKTLRMIAESGPSCFYNGSLTTELIADIQRAGGILQPSDLHSYKVRWSEPISNTVLSDGEELVMFTSPPPSGGVVLTNILNILKGYNMGPQDNNGTSNQAITLHRIIEAFKFSYAKRSLLGDPMFVNVTQTVDELLSKTHAEAERQKIDDYKTVNDISFYGSVFSQPEDSGTTHICVVAPNGDAVSATSTINYNFGSGVMSNSTGILLNDEMDDFNLPSNTNNEETLPFSANFNRLVKDPLINVSCYSYK
;
A
#
# COMPACT_ATOMS: atom_id res chain seq x y z
N MET A 1 12.20 88.84 35.18
CA MET A 1 12.48 90.29 35.07
C MET A 1 11.14 90.98 35.16
N LEU A 2 11.00 91.94 36.08
CA LEU A 2 9.76 92.64 36.44
C LEU A 2 8.61 91.77 37.03
N THR A 3 7.90 92.41 37.96
CA THR A 3 6.71 91.99 38.72
C THR A 3 5.63 93.05 38.51
N LEU A 4 4.35 92.67 38.69
CA LEU A 4 3.15 93.44 39.08
C LEU A 4 1.98 92.42 38.95
N GLU A 5 1.12 92.13 39.93
CA GLU A 5 0.16 92.99 40.66
C GLU A 5 -0.94 93.58 39.77
N GLU A 6 -2.17 93.08 39.96
CA GLU A 6 -3.38 93.90 40.14
C GLU A 6 -4.48 93.07 40.83
N GLU A 7 -5.15 93.66 41.83
CA GLU A 7 -6.43 93.16 42.36
C GLU A 7 -7.60 93.75 41.54
N LEU A 8 -8.83 93.18 41.64
CA LEU A 8 -10.10 93.95 41.75
C LEU A 8 -11.35 93.04 41.93
N GLU A 9 -12.12 93.36 42.99
CA GLU A 9 -13.58 93.23 43.21
C GLU A 9 -14.43 91.94 43.06
N ARG A 10 -14.96 91.54 44.25
CA ARG A 10 -16.38 91.28 44.62
C ARG A 10 -17.15 90.02 44.12
N LYS A 11 -17.85 89.41 45.10
CA LYS A 11 -18.60 88.13 45.07
C LYS A 11 -19.98 88.21 44.39
N PRO A 12 -20.55 87.06 44.00
CA PRO A 12 -21.83 86.66 44.62
C PRO A 12 -21.84 85.22 45.20
N ARG A 13 -23.02 84.74 45.62
CA ARG A 13 -23.25 83.53 46.45
C ARG A 13 -23.48 82.27 45.61
N TYR A 14 -23.22 81.09 46.18
CA TYR A 14 -23.86 79.83 45.77
C TYR A 14 -24.48 79.10 46.97
N PHE A 15 -25.62 78.44 46.73
CA PHE A 15 -26.33 77.61 47.73
C PHE A 15 -25.69 76.23 47.84
N ARG A 16 -25.89 75.59 49.00
CA ARG A 16 -25.47 74.20 49.28
C ARG A 16 -26.69 73.29 49.17
N THR A 17 -26.72 72.41 48.17
CA THR A 17 -27.78 71.40 47.98
C THR A 17 -27.23 69.99 48.21
N SER A 18 -27.99 69.17 48.95
CA SER A 18 -27.72 67.77 49.21
C SER A 18 -28.42 66.87 48.18
N SER A 19 -27.70 65.96 47.54
CA SER A 19 -28.19 65.06 46.49
C SER A 19 -28.54 63.66 47.00
N GLU A 20 -29.56 63.56 47.85
CA GLU A 20 -30.21 62.26 48.11
C GLU A 20 -30.84 61.74 46.80
N HIS A 21 -30.49 60.51 46.41
CA HIS A 21 -30.95 59.94 45.14
C HIS A 21 -32.40 59.47 45.22
N SER A 22 -33.15 59.67 44.14
CA SER A 22 -34.59 59.34 44.08
C SER A 22 -34.86 57.83 44.27
N PRO A 23 -35.93 57.43 44.97
CA PRO A 23 -36.34 56.02 45.08
C PRO A 23 -36.53 55.34 43.72
N ILE A 24 -36.90 56.10 42.68
CA ILE A 24 -37.11 55.60 41.31
C ILE A 24 -35.77 55.20 40.67
N GLU A 25 -34.69 55.96 40.91
CA GLU A 25 -33.36 55.67 40.38
C GLU A 25 -32.74 54.45 41.07
N GLN A 26 -32.87 54.33 42.40
CA GLN A 26 -32.46 53.12 43.10
C GLN A 26 -33.19 51.87 42.58
N HIS A 27 -34.49 51.99 42.29
CA HIS A 27 -35.28 50.88 41.76
C HIS A 27 -34.88 50.51 40.31
N ARG A 28 -34.51 51.51 39.50
CA ARG A 28 -33.96 51.31 38.14
C ARG A 28 -32.57 50.66 38.19
N GLN A 29 -31.67 51.13 39.05
CA GLN A 29 -30.35 50.52 39.26
C GLN A 29 -30.47 49.07 39.75
N LYS A 30 -31.32 48.79 40.74
CA LYS A 30 -31.57 47.41 41.21
C LYS A 30 -32.08 46.49 40.09
N LYS A 31 -33.00 46.96 39.24
CA LYS A 31 -33.43 46.19 38.05
C LYS A 31 -32.30 45.94 37.05
N ILE A 32 -31.45 46.94 36.78
CA ILE A 32 -30.29 46.78 35.88
C ILE A 32 -29.31 45.74 36.45
N VAL A 33 -28.95 45.82 37.73
CA VAL A 33 -28.04 44.86 38.39
C VAL A 33 -28.61 43.44 38.42
N ILE A 34 -29.92 43.28 38.60
CA ILE A 34 -30.59 41.97 38.51
C ILE A 34 -30.54 41.44 37.07
N ILE A 35 -30.82 42.27 36.07
CA ILE A 35 -30.80 41.86 34.66
C ILE A 35 -29.38 41.47 34.22
N THR A 36 -28.35 42.26 34.55
CA THR A 36 -26.96 41.91 34.22
C THR A 36 -26.46 40.70 35.00
N GLY A 37 -26.88 40.53 36.26
CA GLY A 37 -26.60 39.30 37.03
C GLY A 37 -27.21 38.06 36.39
N VAL A 38 -28.47 38.14 35.93
CA VAL A 38 -29.15 37.02 35.25
C VAL A 38 -28.55 36.73 33.88
N THR A 39 -28.19 37.74 33.07
CA THR A 39 -27.54 37.46 31.77
C THR A 39 -26.13 36.91 31.93
N MET A 40 -25.35 37.38 32.91
CA MET A 40 -24.06 36.77 33.28
C MET A 40 -24.24 35.29 33.69
N LEU A 41 -25.23 35.00 34.54
CA LEU A 41 -25.52 33.63 34.98
C LEU A 41 -25.92 32.72 33.81
N VAL A 42 -26.77 33.20 32.89
CA VAL A 42 -27.16 32.45 31.69
C VAL A 42 -25.97 32.22 30.76
N LEU A 43 -25.10 33.20 30.56
CA LEU A 43 -23.88 33.04 29.75
C LEU A 43 -22.92 32.00 30.37
N ILE A 44 -22.76 32.01 31.70
CA ILE A 44 -21.95 31.00 32.42
C ILE A 44 -22.58 29.61 32.31
N ILE A 45 -23.90 29.49 32.41
CA ILE A 45 -24.60 28.20 32.22
C ILE A 45 -24.45 27.70 30.77
N VAL A 46 -24.51 28.59 29.78
CA VAL A 46 -24.30 28.24 28.37
C VAL A 46 -22.85 27.81 28.12
N SER A 47 -21.84 28.54 28.59
CA SER A 47 -20.43 28.15 28.42
C SER A 47 -20.13 26.83 29.13
N LEU A 48 -20.59 26.66 30.37
CA LEU A 48 -20.47 25.39 31.09
C LEU A 48 -21.22 24.25 30.37
N SER A 49 -22.37 24.49 29.74
CA SER A 49 -23.08 23.45 28.99
C SER A 49 -22.37 23.02 27.69
N TRP A 50 -21.45 23.84 27.17
CA TRP A 50 -20.59 23.51 26.03
C TRP A 50 -19.26 22.89 26.48
N GLU A 51 -18.69 23.32 27.60
CA GLU A 51 -17.42 22.82 28.14
C GLU A 51 -17.58 21.53 28.97
N LEU A 52 -18.70 21.31 29.66
CA LEU A 52 -18.91 20.12 30.49
C LEU A 52 -18.92 18.80 29.68
N PRO A 53 -19.50 18.72 28.46
CA PRO A 53 -19.31 17.56 27.58
C PRO A 53 -17.84 17.31 27.26
N PHE A 54 -17.08 18.36 26.92
CA PHE A 54 -15.65 18.24 26.62
C PHE A 54 -14.83 17.78 27.85
N LEU A 55 -15.13 18.30 29.03
CA LEU A 55 -14.47 17.92 30.29
C LEU A 55 -14.82 16.51 30.76
N LEU A 56 -16.04 16.02 30.49
CA LEU A 56 -16.46 14.65 30.83
C LEU A 56 -16.01 13.61 29.80
N ASN A 57 -15.87 13.98 28.52
CA ASN A 57 -15.45 13.07 27.46
C ASN A 57 -13.93 12.77 27.46
N ASN A 58 -13.13 13.49 28.25
CA ASN A 58 -11.69 13.24 28.39
C ASN A 58 -11.34 12.04 29.29
N ASN A 59 -12.34 11.33 29.84
CA ASN A 59 -12.16 10.19 30.76
C ASN A 59 -12.64 8.84 30.20
N GLU A 60 -13.09 8.78 28.94
CA GLU A 60 -12.84 7.54 28.19
C GLU A 60 -11.36 7.57 27.81
N GLU A 61 -10.53 6.98 28.68
CA GLU A 61 -9.26 6.42 28.23
C GLU A 61 -9.59 5.51 27.06
N GLU A 62 -9.25 5.95 25.85
CA GLU A 62 -9.29 5.09 24.67
C GLU A 62 -8.47 3.86 25.04
N LYS A 63 -9.16 2.72 25.16
CA LYS A 63 -8.50 1.43 25.39
C LYS A 63 -7.85 1.02 24.08
N VAL A 64 -6.73 1.68 23.80
CA VAL A 64 -5.61 1.12 23.08
C VAL A 64 -5.41 -0.25 23.71
N ASN A 65 -5.88 -1.28 23.01
CA ASN A 65 -5.39 -2.62 23.23
C ASN A 65 -3.92 -2.52 22.91
N VAL A 66 -3.10 -2.31 23.95
CA VAL A 66 -1.66 -2.50 23.88
C VAL A 66 -1.51 -3.96 23.50
N GLU A 67 -1.33 -4.18 22.19
CA GLU A 67 -1.21 -5.49 21.60
C GLU A 67 0.12 -6.05 22.09
N VAL A 68 0.06 -6.70 23.26
CA VAL A 68 1.21 -7.24 23.99
C VAL A 68 1.96 -8.10 23.00
N GLU A 69 3.16 -7.63 22.59
CA GLU A 69 3.92 -8.26 21.51
C GLU A 69 3.95 -9.76 21.74
N PRO A 70 3.35 -10.56 20.82
CA PRO A 70 3.19 -11.98 21.08
C PRO A 70 4.58 -12.60 21.23
N PRO A 71 4.83 -13.39 22.30
CA PRO A 71 6.16 -13.93 22.56
C PRO A 71 6.64 -14.70 21.33
N PRO A 72 7.91 -14.56 20.92
CA PRO A 72 8.40 -15.04 19.63
C PRO A 72 7.88 -16.43 19.28
N SER A 73 7.05 -16.50 18.24
CA SER A 73 6.29 -17.72 17.95
C SER A 73 7.26 -18.87 17.73
N THR A 74 6.98 -20.04 18.32
CA THR A 74 7.80 -21.24 18.15
C THR A 74 7.51 -21.89 16.80
N SER A 75 7.83 -21.18 15.73
CA SER A 75 7.83 -21.69 14.36
C SER A 75 8.81 -22.85 14.28
N LYS A 76 8.27 -24.07 14.25
CA LYS A 76 9.05 -25.30 14.16
C LYS A 76 9.42 -25.53 12.70
N GLU A 77 10.70 -25.75 12.45
CA GLU A 77 11.20 -26.17 11.15
C GLU A 77 10.44 -27.41 10.65
N GLY A 78 9.82 -27.29 9.47
CA GLY A 78 8.94 -28.30 8.90
C GLY A 78 9.61 -29.06 7.77
N PHE A 79 9.99 -30.32 8.02
CA PHE A 79 10.58 -31.19 7.01
C PHE A 79 9.49 -31.91 6.20
N TYR A 80 9.28 -31.49 4.94
CA TYR A 80 8.22 -32.02 4.07
C TYR A 80 8.79 -32.87 2.92
N LEU A 81 8.47 -34.17 2.91
CA LEU A 81 9.04 -35.16 1.98
C LEU A 81 8.38 -35.22 0.57
N ARG A 82 7.40 -34.36 0.27
CA ARG A 82 6.62 -34.44 -0.98
C ARG A 82 6.28 -33.08 -1.58
N ALA A 83 5.74 -32.18 -0.78
CA ALA A 83 5.35 -30.84 -1.21
C ALA A 83 5.36 -29.91 0.00
N ALA A 84 5.67 -28.65 -0.23
CA ALA A 84 5.60 -27.58 0.76
C ALA A 84 4.78 -26.42 0.19
N LEU A 85 4.05 -25.72 1.05
CA LEU A 85 3.29 -24.54 0.66
C LEU A 85 3.24 -23.56 1.84
N SER A 86 3.59 -22.31 1.58
CA SER A 86 3.51 -21.19 2.52
C SER A 86 2.64 -20.08 1.93
N ALA A 87 1.84 -19.44 2.78
CA ALA A 87 1.03 -18.27 2.50
C ALA A 87 0.77 -17.51 3.81
N ASP A 88 0.54 -16.21 3.73
CA ASP A 88 0.30 -15.37 4.93
C ASP A 88 -0.95 -15.79 5.71
N SER A 89 -1.96 -16.31 5.01
CA SER A 89 -3.23 -16.74 5.58
C SER A 89 -3.15 -18.14 6.19
N THR A 90 -3.64 -18.34 7.42
CA THR A 90 -3.67 -19.68 8.03
C THR A 90 -4.72 -20.63 7.40
N VAL A 91 -5.78 -20.08 6.78
CA VAL A 91 -6.90 -20.85 6.25
C VAL A 91 -6.73 -21.32 4.79
N CYS A 92 -5.83 -20.67 4.03
CA CYS A 92 -5.66 -20.92 2.60
C CYS A 92 -4.70 -22.07 2.24
N PRO A 93 -3.56 -22.31 2.92
CA PRO A 93 -2.67 -23.44 2.64
C PRO A 93 -3.33 -24.83 2.61
N PRO A 94 -4.32 -25.14 3.48
CA PRO A 94 -5.10 -26.38 3.37
C PRO A 94 -5.88 -26.53 2.06
N ILE A 95 -6.19 -25.45 1.33
CA ILE A 95 -6.82 -25.50 0.00
C ILE A 95 -5.78 -25.90 -1.05
N GLY A 96 -4.64 -25.20 -1.13
CA GLY A 96 -3.56 -25.54 -2.06
C GLY A 96 -3.03 -26.97 -1.87
N ARG A 97 -2.90 -27.42 -0.62
CA ARG A 97 -2.61 -28.83 -0.30
C ARG A 97 -3.62 -29.79 -0.92
N ARG A 98 -4.93 -29.52 -0.78
CA ARG A 98 -6.00 -30.35 -1.36
C ARG A 98 -6.04 -30.32 -2.89
N ILE A 99 -5.42 -29.34 -3.54
CA ILE A 99 -5.23 -29.32 -5.00
C ILE A 99 -4.06 -30.21 -5.41
N LEU A 100 -2.92 -30.14 -4.72
CA LEU A 100 -1.78 -31.05 -4.93
C LEU A 100 -2.15 -32.52 -4.63
N GLU A 101 -2.93 -32.77 -3.58
CA GLU A 101 -3.47 -34.11 -3.22
C GLU A 101 -4.40 -34.69 -4.30
N LYS A 102 -4.96 -33.83 -5.18
CA LYS A 102 -5.77 -34.24 -6.34
C LYS A 102 -4.97 -34.35 -7.64
N GLY A 103 -3.65 -34.18 -7.59
CA GLY A 103 -2.78 -34.22 -8.78
C GLY A 103 -2.73 -32.90 -9.57
N GLY A 104 -3.12 -31.78 -8.97
CA GLY A 104 -2.91 -30.45 -9.56
C GLY A 104 -1.43 -30.03 -9.55
N SER A 105 -1.06 -29.11 -10.43
CA SER A 105 0.30 -28.58 -10.50
C SER A 105 0.60 -27.59 -9.36
N ALA A 106 1.87 -27.17 -9.24
CA ALA A 106 2.26 -26.05 -8.38
C ALA A 106 1.45 -24.78 -8.69
N VAL A 107 1.10 -24.56 -9.96
CA VAL A 107 0.33 -23.41 -10.45
C VAL A 107 -1.16 -23.55 -10.12
N ASP A 108 -1.76 -24.74 -10.29
CA ASP A 108 -3.15 -24.98 -9.83
C ASP A 108 -3.30 -24.69 -8.33
N ALA A 109 -2.32 -25.13 -7.53
CA ALA A 109 -2.31 -24.92 -6.08
C ALA A 109 -2.05 -23.46 -5.71
N ALA A 110 -1.16 -22.75 -6.40
CA ALA A 110 -0.90 -21.34 -6.22
C ALA A 110 -2.15 -20.49 -6.49
N ILE A 111 -2.82 -20.70 -7.64
CA ILE A 111 -4.02 -19.96 -8.02
C ILE A 111 -5.16 -20.18 -7.01
N ALA A 112 -5.35 -21.42 -6.54
CA ALA A 112 -6.38 -21.73 -5.55
C ALA A 112 -6.12 -21.11 -4.16
N VAL A 113 -4.87 -20.79 -3.84
CA VAL A 113 -4.50 -20.09 -2.59
C VAL A 113 -4.64 -18.58 -2.76
N LEU A 114 -4.21 -18.00 -3.89
CA LEU A 114 -4.39 -16.56 -4.17
C LEU A 114 -5.88 -16.16 -4.19
N PHE A 115 -6.74 -16.95 -4.85
CA PHE A 115 -8.20 -16.72 -4.78
C PHE A 115 -8.78 -16.84 -3.36
N CYS A 116 -8.15 -17.61 -2.46
CA CYS A 116 -8.55 -17.66 -1.06
C CYS A 116 -8.06 -16.43 -0.28
N GLN A 117 -6.86 -15.93 -0.56
CA GLN A 117 -6.31 -14.74 0.12
C GLN A 117 -7.05 -13.47 -0.29
N GLY A 118 -7.47 -13.33 -1.56
CA GLY A 118 -8.41 -12.28 -1.98
C GLY A 118 -9.80 -12.34 -1.33
N VAL A 119 -10.06 -13.34 -0.46
CA VAL A 119 -11.29 -13.49 0.34
C VAL A 119 -11.02 -13.43 1.85
N ALA A 120 -9.93 -14.04 2.32
CA ALA A 120 -9.53 -14.07 3.73
C ALA A 120 -8.76 -12.82 4.16
N ASP A 121 -7.87 -12.34 3.29
CA ASP A 121 -6.99 -11.18 3.45
C ASP A 121 -7.29 -10.10 2.38
N PRO A 122 -8.58 -9.72 2.19
CA PRO A 122 -9.03 -8.84 1.10
C PRO A 122 -8.51 -7.41 1.23
N HIS A 123 -7.91 -7.07 2.37
CA HIS A 123 -7.26 -5.80 2.63
C HIS A 123 -5.84 -5.72 2.05
N ARG A 124 -5.32 -6.81 1.45
CA ARG A 124 -3.95 -6.91 0.92
C ARG A 124 -3.84 -7.55 -0.48
N SER A 125 -4.93 -8.05 -1.06
CA SER A 125 -4.83 -8.94 -2.23
C SER A 125 -6.15 -9.19 -2.96
N GLY A 126 -6.06 -9.69 -4.19
CA GLY A 126 -7.18 -10.24 -4.95
C GLY A 126 -7.46 -9.52 -6.27
N ILE A 127 -8.42 -10.08 -7.03
CA ILE A 127 -8.76 -9.73 -8.43
C ILE A 127 -9.12 -8.26 -8.75
N GLY A 128 -9.11 -7.37 -7.76
CA GLY A 128 -9.19 -5.92 -7.97
C GLY A 128 -7.84 -5.20 -8.06
N GLY A 129 -6.73 -5.94 -7.98
CA GLY A 129 -5.37 -5.46 -8.22
C GLY A 129 -4.60 -6.37 -9.18
N GLY A 130 -3.31 -6.59 -8.88
CA GLY A 130 -2.35 -7.22 -9.77
C GLY A 130 -1.37 -8.14 -9.03
N MET A 131 -0.55 -8.84 -9.81
CA MET A 131 0.44 -9.76 -9.26
C MET A 131 1.69 -9.94 -10.14
N TYR A 132 2.76 -10.42 -9.51
CA TYR A 132 3.85 -11.11 -10.19
C TYR A 132 3.84 -12.59 -9.80
N MET A 133 4.11 -13.48 -10.75
CA MET A 133 4.22 -14.92 -10.51
C MET A 133 5.44 -15.51 -11.22
N LEU A 134 6.42 -15.96 -10.45
CA LEU A 134 7.61 -16.66 -10.92
C LEU A 134 7.36 -18.17 -10.86
N ILE A 135 7.50 -18.86 -11.99
CA ILE A 135 7.20 -20.29 -12.14
C ILE A 135 8.47 -21.03 -12.56
N TYR A 136 9.01 -21.87 -11.68
CA TYR A 136 10.18 -22.72 -11.94
C TYR A 136 9.74 -24.12 -12.40
N GLN A 137 10.28 -24.56 -13.54
CA GLN A 137 10.06 -25.90 -14.09
C GLN A 137 11.27 -26.79 -13.83
N ARG A 138 11.11 -27.82 -12.99
CA ARG A 138 12.20 -28.69 -12.53
C ARG A 138 12.85 -29.50 -13.64
N GLU A 139 12.04 -30.03 -14.56
CA GLU A 139 12.48 -30.82 -15.70
C GLU A 139 13.41 -30.02 -16.62
N LYS A 140 13.04 -28.77 -16.91
CA LYS A 140 13.81 -27.85 -17.77
C LYS A 140 14.94 -27.13 -17.03
N ARG A 141 14.86 -27.10 -15.69
CA ARG A 141 15.72 -26.31 -14.77
C ARG A 141 15.69 -24.80 -15.06
N SER A 142 14.61 -24.31 -15.67
CA SER A 142 14.38 -22.91 -16.04
C SER A 142 13.18 -22.34 -15.29
N ALA A 143 13.11 -21.03 -15.12
CA ALA A 143 11.93 -20.34 -14.65
C ALA A 143 11.38 -19.38 -15.71
N VAL A 144 10.11 -18.99 -15.59
CA VAL A 144 9.47 -17.91 -16.36
C VAL A 144 8.79 -16.95 -15.39
N SER A 145 8.78 -15.66 -15.70
CA SER A 145 8.02 -14.67 -14.93
C SER A 145 6.75 -14.26 -15.67
N ILE A 146 5.66 -14.16 -14.91
CA ILE A 146 4.39 -13.54 -15.28
C ILE A 146 4.35 -12.18 -14.59
N ASP A 147 4.16 -11.15 -15.39
CA ASP A 147 3.81 -9.82 -14.95
C ASP A 147 2.34 -9.58 -15.30
N ALA A 148 1.51 -9.53 -14.26
CA ALA A 148 0.11 -9.14 -14.31
C ALA A 148 -0.11 -7.90 -13.43
N ARG A 149 0.83 -6.95 -13.48
CA ARG A 149 0.74 -5.65 -12.83
C ARG A 149 -0.40 -4.82 -13.43
N GLU A 150 -0.99 -3.99 -12.60
CA GLU A 150 -2.01 -3.04 -13.03
C GLU A 150 -1.42 -1.98 -13.96
N SER A 151 -2.27 -1.46 -14.85
CA SER A 151 -1.90 -0.41 -15.79
C SER A 151 -2.75 0.84 -15.67
N ALA A 152 -2.16 2.00 -15.98
CA ALA A 152 -2.87 3.26 -16.06
C ALA A 152 -4.08 3.17 -17.03
N PRO A 153 -5.25 3.72 -16.66
CA PRO A 153 -6.38 3.91 -17.58
C PRO A 153 -6.03 4.79 -18.79
N SER A 154 -6.71 4.63 -19.93
CA SER A 154 -6.40 5.40 -21.16
C SER A 154 -6.80 6.90 -21.10
N LEU A 155 -7.29 7.36 -19.95
CA LEU A 155 -7.58 8.76 -19.65
C LEU A 155 -6.65 9.33 -18.57
N ALA A 156 -5.66 8.56 -18.11
CA ALA A 156 -4.66 9.04 -17.16
C ALA A 156 -3.69 10.01 -17.85
N HIS A 157 -3.33 11.07 -17.14
CA HIS A 157 -2.39 12.09 -17.60
C HIS A 157 -1.51 12.54 -16.42
N ALA A 158 -0.27 12.94 -16.70
CA ALA A 158 0.74 13.13 -15.65
C ALA A 158 0.34 14.15 -14.56
N ASP A 159 -0.36 15.22 -14.95
CA ASP A 159 -0.79 16.30 -14.06
C ASP A 159 -2.07 15.99 -13.25
N MET A 160 -2.72 14.82 -13.44
CA MET A 160 -4.02 14.46 -12.83
C MET A 160 -4.05 14.47 -11.28
N PHE A 161 -2.89 14.44 -10.62
CA PHE A 161 -2.74 14.46 -9.16
C PHE A 161 -2.07 15.73 -8.61
N GLN A 162 -1.73 16.73 -9.44
CA GLN A 162 -1.01 17.92 -8.97
C GLN A 162 -1.85 18.79 -8.01
N GLU A 163 -3.13 18.98 -8.30
CA GLU A 163 -4.04 19.76 -7.43
C GLU A 163 -4.55 18.94 -6.22
N ASN A 164 -4.63 17.61 -6.35
CA ASN A 164 -5.13 16.72 -5.31
C ASN A 164 -4.32 15.43 -5.24
N ARG A 165 -3.15 15.50 -4.59
CA ARG A 165 -2.26 14.35 -4.39
C ARG A 165 -2.92 13.21 -3.62
N ASN A 166 -3.92 13.46 -2.77
CA ASN A 166 -4.64 12.41 -2.06
C ASN A 166 -5.51 11.53 -3.00
N GLY A 167 -5.82 12.03 -4.19
CA GLY A 167 -6.57 11.28 -5.21
C GLY A 167 -5.81 10.12 -5.85
N SER A 168 -4.47 10.05 -5.68
CA SER A 168 -3.67 8.90 -6.13
C SER A 168 -3.72 7.72 -5.15
N PHE A 169 -4.04 7.96 -3.87
CA PHE A 169 -4.19 6.95 -2.82
C PHE A 169 -5.65 6.51 -2.61
N LYS A 170 -6.65 7.39 -2.84
CA LYS A 170 -8.04 7.11 -2.40
C LYS A 170 -9.11 7.59 -3.38
N GLY A 171 -10.21 6.83 -3.43
CA GLY A 171 -11.33 7.08 -4.32
C GLY A 171 -11.10 6.55 -5.74
N GLY A 172 -12.06 6.76 -6.65
CA GLY A 172 -12.01 6.12 -7.97
C GLY A 172 -10.82 6.53 -8.85
N MET A 173 -10.22 7.70 -8.59
CA MET A 173 -9.06 8.21 -9.34
C MET A 173 -7.78 7.42 -9.12
N SER A 174 -7.66 6.70 -7.98
CA SER A 174 -6.48 5.90 -7.67
C SER A 174 -6.47 4.51 -8.34
N ILE A 175 -7.59 4.11 -8.95
CA ILE A 175 -7.80 2.76 -9.45
C ILE A 175 -7.16 2.58 -10.83
N ALA A 176 -6.12 1.74 -10.88
CA ALA A 176 -5.53 1.21 -12.11
C ALA A 176 -6.27 -0.06 -12.58
N VAL A 177 -6.03 -0.45 -13.84
CA VAL A 177 -6.69 -1.59 -14.51
C VAL A 177 -6.28 -2.92 -13.84
N PRO A 178 -7.21 -3.68 -13.20
CA PRO A 178 -6.85 -4.89 -12.47
C PRO A 178 -6.32 -6.02 -13.37
N GLY A 179 -5.11 -6.50 -13.07
CA GLY A 179 -4.40 -7.49 -13.87
C GLY A 179 -4.47 -8.93 -13.36
N GLU A 180 -4.65 -9.13 -12.05
CA GLU A 180 -4.42 -10.43 -11.38
C GLU A 180 -5.22 -11.57 -12.02
N LEU A 181 -6.52 -11.36 -12.27
CA LEU A 181 -7.42 -12.38 -12.79
C LEU A 181 -6.99 -12.91 -14.17
N LEU A 182 -6.51 -12.03 -15.07
CA LEU A 182 -5.98 -12.47 -16.37
C LEU A 182 -4.64 -13.20 -16.18
N GLY A 183 -3.80 -12.75 -15.25
CA GLY A 183 -2.53 -13.41 -14.91
C GLY A 183 -2.73 -14.84 -14.44
N LEU A 184 -3.66 -15.07 -13.51
CA LEU A 184 -4.00 -16.40 -12.98
C LEU A 184 -4.54 -17.32 -14.09
N TRP A 185 -5.31 -16.77 -15.03
CA TRP A 185 -5.85 -17.51 -16.17
C TRP A 185 -4.79 -17.88 -17.22
N GLU A 186 -3.88 -16.96 -17.56
CA GLU A 186 -2.78 -17.26 -18.49
C GLU A 186 -1.76 -18.22 -17.88
N ALA A 187 -1.52 -18.15 -16.56
CA ALA A 187 -0.78 -19.16 -15.81
C ALA A 187 -1.45 -20.54 -15.90
N HIS A 188 -2.77 -20.61 -15.66
CA HIS A 188 -3.55 -21.85 -15.77
C HIS A 188 -3.50 -22.45 -17.17
N LYS A 189 -3.72 -21.65 -18.22
CA LYS A 189 -3.66 -22.10 -19.62
C LYS A 189 -2.33 -22.72 -20.03
N ARG A 190 -1.23 -22.35 -19.37
CA ARG A 190 0.14 -22.80 -19.72
C ARG A 190 0.68 -23.91 -18.82
N PHE A 191 0.27 -23.95 -17.54
CA PHE A 191 0.85 -24.83 -16.51
C PHE A 191 -0.18 -25.50 -15.60
N GLY A 192 -1.47 -25.24 -15.79
CA GLY A 192 -2.53 -25.88 -15.04
C GLY A 192 -2.82 -27.30 -15.54
N VAL A 193 -3.21 -28.19 -14.62
CA VAL A 193 -3.51 -29.60 -14.90
C VAL A 193 -4.98 -29.90 -14.64
N ILE A 194 -5.53 -29.41 -13.54
CA ILE A 194 -6.95 -29.57 -13.23
C ILE A 194 -7.76 -28.50 -13.99
N PRO A 195 -8.88 -28.82 -14.67
CA PRO A 195 -9.70 -27.83 -15.37
C PRO A 195 -10.23 -26.73 -14.45
N TRP A 196 -10.11 -25.46 -14.88
CA TRP A 196 -10.43 -24.23 -14.11
C TRP A 196 -11.71 -24.33 -13.26
N LYS A 197 -12.82 -24.78 -13.86
CA LYS A 197 -14.13 -24.88 -13.21
C LYS A 197 -14.17 -25.86 -12.02
N ASN A 198 -13.26 -26.81 -11.94
CA ASN A 198 -13.33 -27.92 -10.97
C ASN A 198 -12.79 -27.57 -9.57
N TRP A 199 -12.16 -26.41 -9.39
CA TRP A 199 -11.61 -25.98 -8.09
C TRP A 199 -12.66 -25.36 -7.16
N TRP A 200 -13.64 -24.66 -7.74
CA TRP A 200 -14.53 -23.70 -7.08
C TRP A 200 -15.65 -24.31 -6.22
N ASN A 201 -15.59 -25.61 -5.94
CA ASN A 201 -16.57 -26.34 -5.12
C ASN A 201 -16.31 -26.16 -3.62
N HIS A 202 -16.27 -24.91 -3.15
CA HIS A 202 -16.24 -24.55 -1.73
C HIS A 202 -17.09 -23.30 -1.46
N PRO A 203 -17.94 -23.27 -0.41
CA PRO A 203 -18.77 -22.10 -0.09
C PRO A 203 -18.02 -21.02 0.73
N TYR A 204 -18.72 -19.88 0.94
CA TYR A 204 -18.54 -18.78 1.93
C TYR A 204 -17.96 -17.42 1.47
N ILE A 205 -18.81 -16.54 0.90
CA ILE A 205 -18.45 -15.13 0.59
C ILE A 205 -19.74 -14.21 0.61
N TYR A 206 -20.02 -13.34 1.65
CA TYR A 206 -21.19 -12.38 1.96
C TYR A 206 -21.04 -10.90 2.71
N PRO A 207 -21.06 -9.57 2.22
CA PRO A 207 -20.20 -8.47 1.50
C PRO A 207 -19.36 -7.33 2.28
N VAL A 208 -18.42 -6.53 1.66
CA VAL A 208 -17.40 -5.63 2.38
C VAL A 208 -17.78 -4.52 3.38
N GLN A 209 -18.54 -3.45 3.08
CA GLN A 209 -18.71 -2.42 4.14
C GLN A 209 -19.54 -2.98 5.33
N GLU A 210 -20.27 -4.06 5.04
CA GLU A 210 -20.97 -5.00 5.94
C GLU A 210 -20.10 -6.24 6.32
N MET A 211 -18.81 -6.28 5.96
CA MET A 211 -17.83 -7.32 6.37
C MET A 211 -17.15 -6.94 7.64
N PHE A 212 -16.76 -5.67 7.73
CA PHE A 212 -16.06 -5.13 8.87
C PHE A 212 -17.04 -4.41 9.80
N THR A 213 -18.35 -4.44 9.53
CA THR A 213 -19.41 -4.04 10.48
C THR A 213 -20.50 -5.09 10.56
N ASN A 214 -21.07 -5.31 11.74
CA ASN A 214 -22.21 -6.22 11.93
C ASN A 214 -23.49 -5.53 11.41
N PRO A 215 -24.17 -6.05 10.38
CA PRO A 215 -25.31 -5.37 9.76
C PRO A 215 -26.54 -5.21 10.67
N ASN A 216 -26.55 -5.83 11.86
CA ASN A 216 -27.61 -5.71 12.86
C ASN A 216 -27.32 -4.63 13.93
N THR A 217 -26.06 -4.20 14.10
CA THR A 217 -25.66 -3.25 15.16
C THR A 217 -24.88 -2.04 14.65
N GLY A 218 -24.28 -2.11 13.45
CA GLY A 218 -23.36 -1.11 12.91
C GLY A 218 -21.98 -1.11 13.56
N GLU A 219 -21.75 -1.91 14.61
CA GLU A 219 -20.44 -2.03 15.25
C GLU A 219 -19.41 -2.72 14.35
N VAL A 220 -18.14 -2.33 14.46
CA VAL A 220 -17.03 -2.97 13.78
C VAL A 220 -16.88 -4.44 14.24
N LEU A 221 -16.68 -5.37 13.30
CA LEU A 221 -16.45 -6.77 13.61
C LEU A 221 -15.17 -6.98 14.42
N LYS A 222 -15.25 -7.84 15.43
CA LYS A 222 -14.15 -8.15 16.36
C LYS A 222 -13.59 -9.54 16.07
N SER A 223 -12.44 -9.86 16.64
CA SER A 223 -11.81 -11.17 16.46
C SER A 223 -12.76 -12.29 16.91
N GLY A 224 -13.10 -13.20 15.99
CA GLY A 224 -14.08 -14.26 16.16
C GLY A 224 -15.43 -14.05 15.45
N ASP A 225 -15.75 -12.83 15.01
CA ASP A 225 -16.96 -12.55 14.22
C ASP A 225 -16.84 -13.03 12.76
N ILE A 226 -17.97 -13.35 12.12
CA ILE A 226 -17.98 -14.01 10.81
C ILE A 226 -18.07 -12.99 9.65
N MET A 227 -16.90 -12.55 9.19
CA MET A 227 -16.68 -11.80 7.94
C MET A 227 -16.88 -12.65 6.67
N LYS A 228 -17.42 -12.07 5.57
CA LYS A 228 -17.72 -12.78 4.29
C LYS A 228 -17.90 -11.74 3.12
N ASN A 229 -17.62 -11.96 1.81
CA ASN A 229 -18.01 -11.02 0.68
C ASN A 229 -19.12 -11.41 -0.41
N HIS A 230 -20.37 -10.88 -0.40
CA HIS A 230 -21.62 -11.41 -1.07
C HIS A 230 -21.66 -11.34 -2.57
N ARG A 231 -21.17 -10.22 -3.08
CA ARG A 231 -21.15 -9.93 -4.50
C ARG A 231 -19.96 -10.65 -5.12
N LEU A 232 -18.81 -10.63 -4.42
CA LEU A 232 -17.63 -11.42 -4.79
C LEU A 232 -17.95 -12.92 -4.86
N GLY A 233 -18.80 -13.45 -3.98
CA GLY A 233 -19.31 -14.83 -4.04
C GLY A 233 -20.13 -15.20 -5.27
N LYS A 234 -20.74 -14.22 -5.94
CA LYS A 234 -21.43 -14.40 -7.23
C LYS A 234 -20.46 -14.18 -8.39
N THR A 235 -19.66 -13.12 -8.32
CA THR A 235 -18.61 -12.76 -9.28
C THR A 235 -17.61 -13.90 -9.50
N LEU A 236 -17.02 -14.44 -8.43
CA LEU A 236 -16.09 -15.57 -8.51
C LEU A 236 -16.75 -16.85 -9.05
N ARG A 237 -18.05 -17.06 -8.80
CA ARG A 237 -18.80 -18.16 -9.44
C ARG A 237 -19.00 -17.93 -10.94
N MET A 238 -19.29 -16.70 -11.37
CA MET A 238 -19.39 -16.37 -12.80
C MET A 238 -18.04 -16.54 -13.51
N ILE A 239 -16.94 -16.16 -12.86
CA ILE A 239 -15.56 -16.38 -13.32
C ILE A 239 -15.19 -17.88 -13.36
N ALA A 240 -15.64 -18.67 -12.38
CA ALA A 240 -15.49 -20.12 -12.36
C ALA A 240 -16.19 -20.81 -13.53
N GLU A 241 -17.39 -20.33 -13.87
CA GLU A 241 -18.28 -20.94 -14.84
C GLU A 241 -18.03 -20.46 -16.28
N SER A 242 -17.54 -19.22 -16.45
CA SER A 242 -17.39 -18.54 -17.75
C SER A 242 -15.94 -18.19 -18.13
N GLY A 243 -14.97 -18.36 -17.22
CA GLY A 243 -13.62 -17.82 -17.38
C GLY A 243 -13.55 -16.30 -17.16
N PRO A 244 -12.36 -15.68 -17.28
CA PRO A 244 -12.17 -14.26 -16.98
C PRO A 244 -12.76 -13.32 -18.03
N SER A 245 -13.20 -13.81 -19.20
CA SER A 245 -13.79 -12.99 -20.25
C SER A 245 -15.06 -12.25 -19.78
N CYS A 246 -15.78 -12.80 -18.79
CA CYS A 246 -16.93 -12.10 -18.19
C CYS A 246 -16.56 -10.82 -17.43
N PHE A 247 -15.30 -10.68 -16.99
CA PHE A 247 -14.72 -9.52 -16.30
C PHE A 247 -14.02 -8.54 -17.25
N TYR A 248 -13.29 -9.05 -18.27
CA TYR A 248 -12.53 -8.20 -19.19
C TYR A 248 -13.28 -7.80 -20.49
N ASN A 249 -14.36 -8.50 -20.87
CA ASN A 249 -15.15 -8.21 -22.08
C ASN A 249 -16.57 -8.81 -21.96
N GLY A 250 -17.28 -8.51 -20.88
CA GLY A 250 -18.57 -9.13 -20.55
C GLY A 250 -19.42 -8.35 -19.54
N SER A 251 -20.41 -9.00 -18.94
CA SER A 251 -21.41 -8.31 -18.10
C SER A 251 -20.82 -7.66 -16.85
N LEU A 252 -19.82 -8.29 -16.21
CA LEU A 252 -19.16 -7.72 -15.04
C LEU A 252 -18.30 -6.50 -15.43
N THR A 253 -17.79 -6.44 -16.67
CA THR A 253 -17.06 -5.27 -17.19
C THR A 253 -17.92 -4.01 -17.12
N THR A 254 -19.15 -4.07 -17.63
CA THR A 254 -20.07 -2.91 -17.63
C THR A 254 -20.46 -2.49 -16.21
N GLU A 255 -20.77 -3.46 -15.34
CA GLU A 255 -21.15 -3.21 -13.95
C GLU A 255 -20.00 -2.61 -13.13
N LEU A 256 -18.79 -3.16 -13.28
CA LEU A 256 -17.58 -2.72 -12.58
C LEU A 256 -17.16 -1.29 -12.98
N ILE A 257 -17.10 -1.02 -14.29
CA ILE A 257 -16.79 0.32 -14.80
C ILE A 257 -17.83 1.34 -14.30
N ALA A 258 -19.11 0.98 -14.29
CA ALA A 258 -20.18 1.85 -13.78
C ALA A 258 -20.10 2.08 -12.27
N ASP A 259 -19.50 1.18 -11.48
CA ASP A 259 -19.18 1.45 -10.06
C ASP A 259 -17.94 2.37 -9.92
N ILE A 260 -16.86 2.09 -10.67
CA ILE A 260 -15.62 2.88 -10.65
C ILE A 260 -15.88 4.35 -11.01
N GLN A 261 -16.63 4.59 -12.09
CA GLN A 261 -16.99 5.94 -12.54
C GLN A 261 -17.90 6.67 -11.55
N ARG A 262 -18.78 5.94 -10.82
CA ARG A 262 -19.55 6.51 -9.70
C ARG A 262 -18.70 6.84 -8.46
N ALA A 263 -17.56 6.16 -8.27
CA ALA A 263 -16.56 6.52 -7.28
C ALA A 263 -15.61 7.65 -7.73
N GLY A 264 -15.86 8.25 -8.90
CA GLY A 264 -15.04 9.33 -9.48
C GLY A 264 -13.86 8.85 -10.32
N GLY A 265 -13.79 7.56 -10.67
CA GLY A 265 -12.69 7.00 -11.46
C GLY A 265 -12.83 7.18 -12.96
N ILE A 266 -11.68 7.26 -13.64
CA ILE A 266 -11.58 7.53 -15.09
C ILE A 266 -11.57 6.28 -15.98
N LEU A 267 -11.56 5.08 -15.38
CA LEU A 267 -11.37 3.81 -16.08
C LEU A 267 -12.50 3.55 -17.10
N GLN A 268 -12.11 3.12 -18.31
CA GLN A 268 -13.02 2.87 -19.43
C GLN A 268 -13.13 1.37 -19.76
N PRO A 269 -14.22 0.91 -20.41
CA PRO A 269 -14.34 -0.48 -20.84
C PRO A 269 -13.20 -0.89 -21.79
N SER A 270 -12.73 0.03 -22.62
CA SER A 270 -11.55 -0.15 -23.49
C SER A 270 -10.30 -0.60 -22.73
N ASP A 271 -10.13 -0.19 -21.48
CA ASP A 271 -8.91 -0.39 -20.72
C ASP A 271 -8.85 -1.85 -20.25
N LEU A 272 -9.98 -2.37 -19.73
CA LEU A 272 -10.17 -3.79 -19.44
C LEU A 272 -10.13 -4.65 -20.72
N HIS A 273 -10.73 -4.19 -21.83
CA HIS A 273 -10.74 -4.93 -23.10
C HIS A 273 -9.35 -5.02 -23.76
N SER A 274 -8.45 -4.06 -23.47
CA SER A 274 -7.11 -3.96 -24.08
C SER A 274 -5.99 -4.50 -23.19
N TYR A 275 -6.24 -4.69 -21.89
CA TYR A 275 -5.28 -5.20 -20.92
C TYR A 275 -4.68 -6.55 -21.31
N LYS A 276 -3.37 -6.72 -21.08
CA LYS A 276 -2.61 -7.94 -21.41
C LYS A 276 -1.56 -8.23 -20.36
N VAL A 277 -1.56 -9.47 -19.89
CA VAL A 277 -0.49 -10.07 -19.09
C VAL A 277 0.79 -10.14 -19.90
N ARG A 278 1.92 -9.79 -19.27
CA ARG A 278 3.26 -9.92 -19.85
C ARG A 278 3.93 -11.20 -19.38
N TRP A 279 4.72 -11.78 -20.28
CA TRP A 279 5.58 -12.93 -20.02
C TRP A 279 7.03 -12.50 -20.26
N SER A 280 7.91 -12.80 -19.32
CA SER A 280 9.33 -12.46 -19.42
C SER A 280 10.23 -13.61 -18.95
N GLU A 281 11.43 -13.65 -19.51
CA GLU A 281 12.52 -14.46 -18.95
C GLU A 281 12.99 -13.78 -17.65
N PRO A 282 13.13 -14.52 -16.55
CA PRO A 282 13.54 -13.96 -15.26
C PRO A 282 15.01 -13.57 -15.28
N ILE A 283 15.37 -12.58 -14.44
CA ILE A 283 16.75 -12.33 -14.07
C ILE A 283 17.26 -13.58 -13.35
N SER A 284 18.46 -14.05 -13.71
CA SER A 284 19.14 -15.15 -13.02
C SER A 284 20.49 -14.69 -12.47
N ASN A 285 20.79 -14.99 -11.21
CA ASN A 285 22.10 -14.72 -10.61
C ASN A 285 22.55 -15.84 -9.66
N THR A 286 23.86 -15.90 -9.42
CA THR A 286 24.55 -16.86 -8.57
C THR A 286 24.71 -16.35 -7.14
N VAL A 287 24.01 -16.93 -6.18
CA VAL A 287 24.17 -16.67 -4.74
C VAL A 287 24.98 -17.80 -4.07
N LEU A 288 25.54 -17.56 -2.89
CA LEU A 288 26.23 -18.59 -2.11
C LEU A 288 25.36 -18.97 -0.90
N SER A 289 25.20 -20.27 -0.64
CA SER A 289 24.61 -20.81 0.59
C SER A 289 25.44 -22.01 1.03
N ASP A 290 25.93 -22.00 2.27
CA ASP A 290 26.63 -23.14 2.90
C ASP A 290 27.85 -23.70 2.12
N GLY A 291 28.43 -22.87 1.25
CA GLY A 291 29.53 -23.23 0.35
C GLY A 291 29.13 -23.71 -1.04
N GLU A 292 27.83 -23.92 -1.30
CA GLU A 292 27.30 -24.20 -2.64
C GLU A 292 26.89 -22.92 -3.39
N GLU A 293 27.02 -22.92 -4.71
CA GLU A 293 26.55 -21.82 -5.58
C GLU A 293 25.15 -22.15 -6.13
N LEU A 294 24.14 -21.40 -5.67
CA LEU A 294 22.74 -21.57 -6.07
C LEU A 294 22.37 -20.54 -7.14
N VAL A 295 21.50 -20.94 -8.07
CA VAL A 295 20.90 -20.03 -9.04
C VAL A 295 19.60 -19.46 -8.47
N MET A 296 19.63 -18.17 -8.12
CA MET A 296 18.44 -17.39 -7.81
C MET A 296 17.79 -16.91 -9.12
N PHE A 297 16.46 -16.95 -9.18
CA PHE A 297 15.66 -16.31 -10.22
C PHE A 297 14.81 -15.19 -9.61
N THR A 298 14.71 -14.05 -10.29
CA THR A 298 13.85 -12.91 -9.88
C THR A 298 13.14 -12.30 -11.09
N SER A 299 12.04 -11.59 -10.86
CA SER A 299 11.31 -10.90 -11.94
C SER A 299 12.08 -9.67 -12.44
N PRO A 300 12.10 -9.40 -13.76
CA PRO A 300 12.68 -8.19 -14.32
C PRO A 300 11.79 -6.95 -14.08
N PRO A 301 12.26 -5.73 -14.39
CA PRO A 301 11.43 -4.53 -14.38
C PRO A 301 10.14 -4.73 -15.19
N PRO A 302 8.96 -4.29 -14.69
CA PRO A 302 8.80 -3.37 -13.55
C PRO A 302 8.88 -3.92 -12.11
N SER A 303 9.28 -5.18 -11.87
CA SER A 303 9.46 -5.70 -10.50
C SER A 303 10.83 -5.34 -9.89
N GLY A 304 10.89 -5.27 -8.55
CA GLY A 304 12.10 -4.98 -7.76
C GLY A 304 13.27 -5.98 -7.86
N GLY A 305 13.15 -7.07 -8.62
CA GLY A 305 14.12 -8.18 -8.65
C GLY A 305 15.57 -7.81 -8.99
N VAL A 306 15.79 -6.72 -9.74
CA VAL A 306 17.13 -6.18 -10.03
C VAL A 306 17.84 -5.65 -8.78
N VAL A 307 17.09 -4.99 -7.90
CA VAL A 307 17.60 -4.36 -6.68
C VAL A 307 18.10 -5.43 -5.70
N LEU A 308 17.29 -6.47 -5.49
CA LEU A 308 17.68 -7.65 -4.71
C LEU A 308 18.93 -8.34 -5.30
N THR A 309 19.05 -8.35 -6.62
CA THR A 309 20.20 -8.95 -7.32
C THR A 309 21.49 -8.16 -7.08
N ASN A 310 21.44 -6.82 -7.06
CA ASN A 310 22.59 -5.98 -6.70
C ASN A 310 22.98 -6.14 -5.22
N ILE A 311 22.01 -6.10 -4.31
CA ILE A 311 22.22 -6.33 -2.86
C ILE A 311 23.02 -7.62 -2.65
N LEU A 312 22.59 -8.72 -3.27
CA LEU A 312 23.24 -10.01 -3.12
C LEU A 312 24.59 -10.10 -3.84
N ASN A 313 24.82 -9.35 -4.94
CA ASN A 313 26.15 -9.19 -5.52
C ASN A 313 27.12 -8.46 -4.57
N ILE A 314 26.70 -7.37 -3.92
CA ILE A 314 27.50 -6.63 -2.93
C ILE A 314 27.85 -7.58 -1.76
N LEU A 315 26.84 -8.24 -1.20
CA LEU A 315 27.01 -9.09 -0.01
C LEU A 315 27.85 -10.35 -0.28
N LYS A 316 27.78 -10.91 -1.49
CA LYS A 316 28.63 -12.05 -1.91
C LYS A 316 30.13 -11.73 -1.80
N GLY A 317 30.54 -10.48 -2.01
CA GLY A 317 31.94 -10.06 -1.88
C GLY A 317 32.50 -10.11 -0.44
N TYR A 318 31.65 -10.14 0.59
CA TYR A 318 32.09 -10.29 1.99
C TYR A 318 32.29 -11.75 2.44
N ASN A 319 31.78 -12.73 1.68
CA ASN A 319 31.84 -14.16 2.03
C ASN A 319 31.40 -14.46 3.48
N MET A 320 30.29 -13.85 3.90
CA MET A 320 29.76 -13.99 5.26
C MET A 320 29.27 -15.42 5.52
N GLY A 321 29.45 -15.90 6.75
CA GLY A 321 28.95 -17.20 7.20
C GLY A 321 28.57 -17.19 8.68
N PRO A 322 28.25 -18.35 9.29
CA PRO A 322 27.76 -18.44 10.67
C PRO A 322 28.66 -17.75 11.72
N GLN A 323 29.97 -17.72 11.49
CA GLN A 323 30.94 -17.02 12.35
C GLN A 323 30.73 -15.50 12.44
N ASP A 324 30.16 -14.88 11.41
CA ASP A 324 29.92 -13.42 11.35
C ASP A 324 28.63 -13.04 12.10
N ASN A 325 27.89 -14.02 12.60
CA ASN A 325 26.77 -13.87 13.52
C ASN A 325 27.14 -14.18 14.99
N ASN A 326 28.40 -14.52 15.28
CA ASN A 326 28.85 -14.87 16.64
C ASN A 326 29.19 -13.62 17.47
N GLY A 327 28.27 -13.24 18.36
CA GLY A 327 28.46 -12.18 19.34
C GLY A 327 28.25 -10.77 18.79
N THR A 328 27.93 -9.84 19.68
CA THR A 328 27.35 -8.52 19.35
C THR A 328 28.18 -7.70 18.35
N SER A 329 29.51 -7.78 18.41
CA SER A 329 30.38 -7.00 17.49
C SER A 329 30.31 -7.50 16.05
N ASN A 330 30.32 -8.81 15.84
CA ASN A 330 30.24 -9.39 14.50
C ASN A 330 28.82 -9.19 13.94
N GLN A 331 27.80 -9.40 14.78
CA GLN A 331 26.40 -9.14 14.45
C GLN A 331 26.17 -7.69 13.99
N ALA A 332 26.74 -6.71 14.70
CA ALA A 332 26.64 -5.30 14.33
C ALA A 332 27.28 -5.01 12.97
N ILE A 333 28.47 -5.56 12.68
CA ILE A 333 29.15 -5.38 11.38
C ILE A 333 28.37 -6.07 10.25
N THR A 334 27.84 -7.27 10.49
CA THR A 334 27.01 -8.02 9.53
C THR A 334 25.72 -7.25 9.19
N LEU A 335 25.00 -6.74 10.20
CA LEU A 335 23.82 -5.90 9.99
C LEU A 335 24.16 -4.59 9.28
N HIS A 336 25.25 -3.93 9.66
CA HIS A 336 25.73 -2.70 9.02
C HIS A 336 25.99 -2.91 7.52
N ARG A 337 26.74 -3.95 7.14
CA ARG A 337 27.02 -4.28 5.72
C ARG A 337 25.74 -4.55 4.93
N ILE A 338 24.75 -5.23 5.52
CA ILE A 338 23.43 -5.45 4.91
C ILE A 338 22.70 -4.12 4.70
N ILE A 339 22.67 -3.25 5.71
CA ILE A 339 22.04 -1.93 5.66
C ILE A 339 22.69 -1.03 4.60
N GLU A 340 24.02 -0.99 4.51
CA GLU A 340 24.72 -0.18 3.50
C GLU A 340 24.51 -0.74 2.07
N ALA A 341 24.53 -2.06 1.89
CA ALA A 341 24.21 -2.70 0.61
C ALA A 341 22.77 -2.42 0.15
N PHE A 342 21.82 -2.35 1.10
CA PHE A 342 20.46 -1.90 0.84
C PHE A 342 20.46 -0.43 0.40
N LYS A 343 21.12 0.49 1.11
CA LYS A 343 21.15 1.93 0.77
C LYS A 343 21.65 2.19 -0.66
N PHE A 344 22.78 1.59 -1.05
CA PHE A 344 23.30 1.70 -2.44
C PHE A 344 22.27 1.21 -3.47
N SER A 345 21.73 0.01 -3.27
CA SER A 345 20.81 -0.60 -4.25
C SER A 345 19.45 0.11 -4.32
N TYR A 346 18.90 0.55 -3.18
CA TYR A 346 17.64 1.30 -3.12
C TYR A 346 17.78 2.73 -3.64
N ALA A 347 18.95 3.38 -3.51
CA ALA A 347 19.21 4.67 -4.14
C ALA A 347 19.06 4.60 -5.67
N LYS A 348 19.56 3.52 -6.28
CA LYS A 348 19.43 3.22 -7.71
C LYS A 348 18.02 2.83 -8.14
N ARG A 349 17.15 2.36 -7.23
CA ARG A 349 15.73 2.01 -7.50
C ARG A 349 14.97 3.18 -8.12
N SER A 350 15.29 4.42 -7.73
CA SER A 350 14.67 5.65 -8.25
C SER A 350 14.86 5.87 -9.76
N LEU A 351 15.80 5.16 -10.39
CA LEU A 351 16.12 5.21 -11.81
C LEU A 351 15.43 4.11 -12.64
N LEU A 352 14.73 3.17 -11.99
CA LEU A 352 14.02 2.08 -12.64
C LEU A 352 12.57 2.46 -13.00
N GLY A 353 11.94 1.63 -13.82
CA GLY A 353 10.66 1.90 -14.49
C GLY A 353 10.26 0.73 -15.40
N ASP A 354 9.11 0.86 -16.05
CA ASP A 354 8.62 -0.10 -17.03
C ASP A 354 9.42 0.01 -18.35
N PRO A 355 10.12 -1.07 -18.78
CA PRO A 355 11.04 -1.03 -19.92
C PRO A 355 10.35 -0.81 -21.27
N MET A 356 9.02 -0.93 -21.36
CA MET A 356 8.28 -0.53 -22.58
C MET A 356 8.18 0.99 -22.74
N PHE A 357 8.28 1.72 -21.63
CA PHE A 357 8.02 3.17 -21.57
C PHE A 357 9.30 3.98 -21.41
N VAL A 358 10.29 3.44 -20.70
CA VAL A 358 11.59 4.08 -20.44
C VAL A 358 12.77 3.16 -20.66
N ASN A 359 13.88 3.74 -21.12
CA ASN A 359 15.15 3.02 -21.31
C ASN A 359 15.88 2.84 -19.97
N VAL A 360 15.49 1.81 -19.22
CA VAL A 360 16.16 1.40 -17.96
C VAL A 360 17.39 0.52 -18.20
N THR A 361 17.72 0.19 -19.45
CA THR A 361 18.74 -0.82 -19.81
C THR A 361 20.07 -0.59 -19.12
N GLN A 362 20.61 0.64 -19.14
CA GLN A 362 21.87 0.96 -18.47
C GLN A 362 21.81 0.72 -16.95
N THR A 363 20.72 1.15 -16.29
CA THR A 363 20.54 0.95 -14.83
C THR A 363 20.40 -0.53 -14.48
N VAL A 364 19.75 -1.32 -15.33
CA VAL A 364 19.65 -2.78 -15.19
C VAL A 364 21.03 -3.44 -15.37
N ASP A 365 21.76 -3.09 -16.43
CA ASP A 365 23.11 -3.63 -16.69
C ASP A 365 24.11 -3.23 -15.58
N GLU A 366 23.99 -2.02 -15.02
CA GLU A 366 24.75 -1.58 -13.83
C GLU A 366 24.42 -2.45 -12.61
N LEU A 367 23.13 -2.59 -12.23
CA LEU A 367 22.71 -3.34 -11.03
C LEU A 367 22.93 -4.86 -11.14
N LEU A 368 22.97 -5.42 -12.34
CA LEU A 368 23.30 -6.83 -12.56
C LEU A 368 24.83 -7.06 -12.62
N SER A 369 25.63 -6.01 -12.76
CA SER A 369 27.08 -6.13 -12.91
C SER A 369 27.80 -6.40 -11.58
N LYS A 370 28.49 -7.54 -11.53
CA LYS A 370 29.39 -7.91 -10.43
C LYS A 370 30.55 -6.92 -10.24
N THR A 371 30.94 -6.14 -11.26
CA THR A 371 31.96 -5.08 -11.11
C THR A 371 31.39 -3.77 -10.56
N HIS A 372 30.10 -3.48 -10.79
CA HIS A 372 29.41 -2.34 -10.18
C HIS A 372 29.23 -2.59 -8.68
N ALA A 373 28.68 -3.76 -8.32
CA ALA A 373 28.51 -4.17 -6.94
C ALA A 373 29.83 -4.18 -6.14
N GLU A 374 30.96 -4.59 -6.75
CA GLU A 374 32.28 -4.47 -6.13
C GLU A 374 32.70 -3.01 -5.91
N ALA A 375 32.45 -2.12 -6.86
CA ALA A 375 32.74 -0.69 -6.74
C ALA A 375 31.82 0.03 -5.74
N GLU A 376 30.63 -0.50 -5.44
CA GLU A 376 29.78 -0.05 -4.33
C GLU A 376 30.27 -0.62 -3.00
N ARG A 377 30.59 -1.91 -2.94
CA ARG A 377 31.14 -2.59 -1.75
C ARG A 377 32.41 -1.91 -1.23
N GLN A 378 33.29 -1.43 -2.12
CA GLN A 378 34.50 -0.70 -1.75
C GLN A 378 34.26 0.70 -1.13
N LYS A 379 33.03 1.23 -1.18
CA LYS A 379 32.64 2.48 -0.51
C LYS A 379 32.07 2.24 0.91
N ILE A 380 31.68 1.01 1.23
CA ILE A 380 31.12 0.65 2.54
C ILE A 380 32.25 0.63 3.56
N ASP A 381 32.15 1.51 4.55
CA ASP A 381 33.07 1.59 5.68
C ASP A 381 32.42 0.92 6.89
N ASP A 382 33.03 -0.15 7.42
CA ASP A 382 32.51 -0.94 8.54
C ASP A 382 32.30 -0.13 9.85
N TYR A 383 32.81 1.10 9.93
CA TYR A 383 32.75 1.96 11.12
C TYR A 383 31.79 3.15 11.00
N LYS A 384 31.15 3.41 9.84
CA LYS A 384 30.23 4.55 9.68
C LYS A 384 29.18 4.36 8.57
N THR A 385 28.02 4.98 8.76
CA THR A 385 27.06 5.33 7.69
C THR A 385 27.37 6.74 7.16
N VAL A 386 27.01 7.02 5.91
CA VAL A 386 26.90 8.39 5.38
C VAL A 386 25.45 8.85 5.44
N ASN A 387 25.19 10.10 5.82
CA ASN A 387 23.83 10.67 5.91
C ASN A 387 23.40 11.43 4.64
N ASP A 388 24.36 11.77 3.78
CA ASP A 388 24.11 12.39 2.48
C ASP A 388 23.60 11.34 1.48
N ILE A 389 22.38 11.53 0.96
CA ILE A 389 21.75 10.60 0.01
C ILE A 389 22.45 10.58 -1.36
N SER A 390 23.20 11.62 -1.71
CA SER A 390 23.94 11.71 -2.97
C SER A 390 25.15 10.78 -3.02
N PHE A 391 25.71 10.40 -1.86
CA PHE A 391 26.81 9.43 -1.75
C PHE A 391 26.41 8.03 -2.27
N TYR A 392 25.17 7.62 -2.00
CA TYR A 392 24.58 6.39 -2.54
C TYR A 392 24.04 6.56 -3.96
N GLY A 393 24.01 7.80 -4.48
CA GLY A 393 23.51 8.13 -5.82
C GLY A 393 21.97 8.18 -5.93
N SER A 394 21.27 8.50 -4.84
CA SER A 394 19.80 8.62 -4.86
C SER A 394 19.37 9.95 -5.49
N VAL A 395 18.26 9.94 -6.24
CA VAL A 395 17.67 11.15 -6.85
C VAL A 395 16.47 11.67 -6.06
N PHE A 396 15.70 10.78 -5.40
CA PHE A 396 14.56 11.16 -4.55
C PHE A 396 14.21 10.05 -3.53
N SER A 397 13.42 10.41 -2.51
CA SER A 397 12.89 9.44 -1.54
C SER A 397 11.58 8.84 -2.03
N GLN A 398 11.33 7.57 -1.72
CA GLN A 398 10.05 6.90 -1.92
C GLN A 398 9.17 6.97 -0.66
N PRO A 399 7.84 6.79 -0.77
CA PRO A 399 6.95 6.62 0.38
C PRO A 399 7.11 5.26 1.06
N GLU A 400 6.49 5.08 2.23
CA GLU A 400 6.32 3.77 2.89
C GLU A 400 5.24 2.94 2.19
N ASP A 401 5.37 1.62 2.21
CA ASP A 401 4.57 0.66 1.43
C ASP A 401 3.89 -0.40 2.34
N SER A 402 2.79 -1.01 1.88
CA SER A 402 1.98 -1.96 2.66
C SER A 402 1.16 -2.93 1.75
N GLY A 403 0.00 -3.43 2.23
CA GLY A 403 -1.09 -3.90 1.37
C GLY A 403 -0.82 -5.07 0.41
N THR A 404 0.16 -5.92 0.69
CA THR A 404 0.64 -7.00 -0.20
C THR A 404 0.56 -8.38 0.46
N THR A 405 0.30 -9.45 -0.28
CA THR A 405 0.44 -10.85 0.18
C THR A 405 1.40 -11.67 -0.68
N HIS A 406 2.04 -12.70 -0.09
CA HIS A 406 2.96 -13.60 -0.80
C HIS A 406 2.64 -15.08 -0.59
N ILE A 407 2.96 -15.90 -1.60
CA ILE A 407 2.91 -17.37 -1.53
C ILE A 407 4.14 -18.04 -2.15
N CYS A 408 4.50 -19.18 -1.55
CA CYS A 408 5.48 -20.12 -2.09
C CYS A 408 4.87 -21.52 -2.16
N VAL A 409 5.01 -22.19 -3.30
CA VAL A 409 4.56 -23.58 -3.54
C VAL A 409 5.72 -24.39 -4.10
N VAL A 410 5.94 -25.59 -3.57
CA VAL A 410 6.80 -26.63 -4.17
C VAL A 410 5.97 -27.91 -4.32
N ALA A 411 5.79 -28.37 -5.55
CA ALA A 411 4.96 -29.53 -5.87
C ALA A 411 5.76 -30.86 -5.92
N PRO A 412 5.10 -32.04 -5.93
CA PRO A 412 5.78 -33.34 -5.89
C PRO A 412 6.67 -33.71 -7.08
N ASN A 413 6.59 -32.98 -8.20
CA ASN A 413 7.52 -33.09 -9.33
C ASN A 413 8.75 -32.16 -9.20
N GLY A 414 8.81 -31.34 -8.14
CA GLY A 414 9.84 -30.34 -7.91
C GLY A 414 9.62 -29.00 -8.62
N ASP A 415 8.53 -28.84 -9.39
CA ASP A 415 8.13 -27.52 -9.90
C ASP A 415 7.75 -26.62 -8.73
N ALA A 416 8.06 -25.33 -8.86
CA ALA A 416 7.83 -24.35 -7.81
C ALA A 416 7.19 -23.07 -8.34
N VAL A 417 6.41 -22.41 -7.49
CA VAL A 417 5.81 -21.10 -7.75
C VAL A 417 6.12 -20.18 -6.58
N SER A 418 6.57 -18.97 -6.88
CA SER A 418 6.64 -17.84 -5.95
C SER A 418 5.80 -16.72 -6.53
N ALA A 419 4.81 -16.23 -5.79
CA ALA A 419 3.87 -15.23 -6.30
C ALA A 419 3.52 -14.17 -5.26
N THR A 420 3.44 -12.92 -5.71
CA THR A 420 3.10 -11.75 -4.89
C THR A 420 1.87 -11.08 -5.48
N SER A 421 0.81 -10.94 -4.70
CA SER A 421 -0.45 -10.26 -5.07
C SER A 421 -0.65 -9.03 -4.19
N THR A 422 -1.19 -7.95 -4.74
CA THR A 422 -1.37 -6.67 -4.05
C THR A 422 -2.60 -5.93 -4.57
N ILE A 423 -3.10 -4.98 -3.78
CA ILE A 423 -4.10 -3.97 -4.21
C ILE A 423 -3.56 -2.55 -3.91
N ASN A 424 -2.28 -2.32 -4.20
CA ASN A 424 -1.38 -1.39 -3.53
C ASN A 424 -1.42 -1.34 -1.99
N TYR A 425 -2.06 -0.34 -1.38
CA TYR A 425 -2.06 -0.12 0.07
C TYR A 425 -3.09 -0.98 0.81
N ASN A 426 -3.06 -0.97 2.15
CA ASN A 426 -4.08 -1.64 2.96
C ASN A 426 -5.50 -1.12 2.61
N PHE A 427 -6.36 -2.00 2.10
CA PHE A 427 -7.69 -1.75 1.51
C PHE A 427 -7.72 -1.02 0.15
N GLY A 428 -6.56 -0.82 -0.47
CA GLY A 428 -6.43 -0.12 -1.75
C GLY A 428 -7.04 1.28 -1.73
N SER A 429 -7.71 1.64 -2.84
CA SER A 429 -8.49 2.89 -3.00
C SER A 429 -9.58 3.13 -1.96
N GLY A 430 -9.93 2.12 -1.15
CA GLY A 430 -11.11 2.08 -0.30
C GLY A 430 -12.42 1.84 -1.08
N VAL A 431 -12.37 1.70 -2.41
CA VAL A 431 -13.56 1.55 -3.25
C VAL A 431 -13.91 0.08 -3.46
N MET A 432 -15.05 -0.34 -2.92
CA MET A 432 -15.72 -1.56 -3.35
C MET A 432 -16.69 -1.29 -4.51
N SER A 433 -16.59 -2.07 -5.58
CA SER A 433 -17.67 -2.22 -6.56
C SER A 433 -18.96 -2.71 -5.88
N ASN A 434 -19.99 -1.87 -5.90
CA ASN A 434 -21.30 -2.16 -5.29
C ASN A 434 -22.10 -3.23 -6.06
N SER A 435 -21.69 -3.57 -7.28
CA SER A 435 -22.27 -4.63 -8.13
C SER A 435 -21.52 -5.94 -7.97
N THR A 436 -20.19 -5.93 -8.17
CA THR A 436 -19.35 -7.14 -8.23
C THR A 436 -18.74 -7.56 -6.89
N GLY A 437 -18.66 -6.65 -5.91
CA GLY A 437 -18.02 -6.92 -4.62
C GLY A 437 -16.50 -6.98 -4.65
N ILE A 438 -15.85 -6.51 -5.72
CA ILE A 438 -14.39 -6.44 -5.79
C ILE A 438 -13.92 -5.16 -5.09
N LEU A 439 -12.91 -5.28 -4.22
CA LEU A 439 -12.20 -4.15 -3.62
C LEU A 439 -11.04 -3.78 -4.54
N LEU A 440 -10.86 -2.51 -4.83
CA LEU A 440 -10.04 -2.05 -5.96
C LEU A 440 -8.77 -1.35 -5.49
N ASN A 441 -7.68 -1.61 -6.20
CA ASN A 441 -6.34 -1.08 -5.93
C ASN A 441 -6.29 0.46 -5.87
N ASP A 442 -5.29 1.01 -5.16
CA ASP A 442 -4.77 2.38 -5.37
C ASP A 442 -3.39 2.37 -6.05
N GLU A 443 -3.25 1.54 -7.10
CA GLU A 443 -1.97 1.34 -7.77
C GLU A 443 -1.54 2.54 -8.62
N MET A 444 -2.42 3.52 -8.86
CA MET A 444 -2.01 4.78 -9.49
C MET A 444 -1.05 5.61 -8.63
N ASP A 445 -0.91 5.32 -7.32
CA ASP A 445 0.12 5.97 -6.50
C ASP A 445 1.56 5.56 -6.85
N ASP A 446 1.79 4.37 -7.42
CA ASP A 446 3.14 3.97 -7.90
C ASP A 446 3.69 4.92 -8.99
N PHE A 447 2.82 5.70 -9.65
CA PHE A 447 3.23 6.77 -10.58
C PHE A 447 3.55 8.09 -9.87
N ASN A 448 2.92 8.37 -8.73
CA ASN A 448 2.93 9.65 -8.02
C ASN A 448 4.34 10.11 -7.62
N LEU A 449 4.50 11.43 -7.46
CA LEU A 449 5.78 12.03 -7.07
C LEU A 449 5.86 12.17 -5.55
N PRO A 450 7.07 12.07 -4.94
CA PRO A 450 7.30 12.53 -3.58
C PRO A 450 7.16 14.06 -3.48
N SER A 451 6.76 14.56 -2.31
CA SER A 451 6.56 15.99 -2.06
C SER A 451 7.85 16.73 -1.68
N ASN A 452 8.01 17.94 -2.22
CA ASN A 452 9.02 18.96 -1.90
C ASN A 452 10.50 18.65 -2.24
N THR A 453 10.97 19.25 -3.33
CA THR A 453 12.19 20.08 -3.29
C THR A 453 11.88 21.47 -3.85
N ASN A 454 11.91 22.50 -3.00
CA ASN A 454 11.84 23.89 -3.46
C ASN A 454 13.18 24.28 -4.09
N ASN A 455 13.32 24.13 -5.41
CA ASN A 455 14.36 24.74 -6.24
C ASN A 455 13.93 24.72 -7.72
N GLU A 456 14.35 25.71 -8.50
CA GLU A 456 14.04 25.83 -9.94
C GLU A 456 14.95 24.96 -10.82
N GLU A 457 15.13 23.70 -10.46
CA GLU A 457 15.68 22.67 -11.37
C GLU A 457 14.67 21.52 -11.46
N THR A 458 14.21 21.23 -12.69
CA THR A 458 13.19 20.21 -12.96
C THR A 458 13.78 18.81 -12.79
N LEU A 459 13.75 18.31 -11.55
CA LEU A 459 13.96 16.89 -11.29
C LEU A 459 13.06 16.06 -12.23
N PRO A 460 13.63 15.07 -12.96
CA PRO A 460 12.81 14.24 -13.83
C PRO A 460 11.79 13.49 -12.99
N PHE A 461 10.54 13.48 -13.47
CA PHE A 461 9.50 12.62 -12.92
C PHE A 461 9.98 11.17 -12.82
N SER A 462 9.33 10.36 -11.97
CA SER A 462 9.51 8.90 -11.97
C SER A 462 9.48 8.40 -13.41
N ALA A 463 10.34 7.44 -13.74
CA ALA A 463 10.66 7.15 -15.14
C ALA A 463 9.39 6.86 -15.97
N ASN A 464 8.41 6.17 -15.37
CA ASN A 464 7.08 5.95 -15.93
C ASN A 464 6.26 7.23 -16.19
N PHE A 465 6.16 8.12 -15.20
CA PHE A 465 5.32 9.32 -15.20
C PHE A 465 5.73 10.31 -16.31
N ASN A 466 7.02 10.33 -16.67
CA ASN A 466 7.57 11.07 -17.81
C ASN A 466 6.88 10.79 -19.17
N ARG A 467 6.12 9.70 -19.30
CA ARG A 467 5.50 9.27 -20.57
C ARG A 467 3.97 9.35 -20.63
N LEU A 468 3.27 9.47 -19.49
CA LEU A 468 1.84 9.85 -19.47
C LEU A 468 1.58 11.20 -20.17
N VAL A 469 2.61 12.05 -20.27
CA VAL A 469 2.61 13.33 -21.01
C VAL A 469 2.59 13.15 -22.54
N LYS A 470 3.03 12.00 -23.08
CA LYS A 470 3.45 11.86 -24.49
C LYS A 470 2.57 10.96 -25.35
N ASP A 471 1.88 9.99 -24.79
CA ASP A 471 0.93 9.15 -25.53
C ASP A 471 -0.15 8.58 -24.58
N PRO A 472 -1.36 9.19 -24.51
CA PRO A 472 -2.42 8.75 -23.61
C PRO A 472 -3.12 7.45 -24.07
N LEU A 473 -2.81 6.94 -25.27
CA LEU A 473 -3.44 5.73 -25.83
C LEU A 473 -2.76 4.43 -25.42
N ILE A 474 -1.82 4.46 -24.45
CA ILE A 474 -1.05 3.29 -24.03
C ILE A 474 -1.11 3.06 -22.52
N ASN A 475 -1.62 1.89 -22.14
CA ASN A 475 -1.67 1.38 -20.78
C ASN A 475 -0.25 1.19 -20.20
N VAL A 476 0.28 2.21 -19.51
CA VAL A 476 1.57 2.16 -18.77
C VAL A 476 1.42 1.27 -17.55
N SER A 477 2.37 0.39 -17.22
CA SER A 477 2.32 -0.35 -15.94
C SER A 477 3.16 0.34 -14.86
N CYS A 478 2.73 0.20 -13.61
CA CYS A 478 3.42 0.72 -12.45
C CYS A 478 4.77 0.02 -12.22
N TYR A 479 5.81 0.75 -11.76
CA TYR A 479 7.04 0.11 -11.29
C TYR A 479 6.80 -0.34 -9.86
N SER A 480 6.77 -1.66 -9.65
CA SER A 480 6.39 -2.20 -8.36
C SER A 480 7.51 -2.05 -7.36
N TYR A 481 7.19 -1.39 -6.25
CA TYR A 481 8.09 -1.23 -5.11
C TYR A 481 8.14 -2.48 -4.20
N LYS A 482 7.75 -3.65 -4.74
CA LYS A 482 7.62 -4.96 -4.11
C LYS A 482 8.51 -6.02 -4.80
#